data_AF-K3WJ87-F1
#
_entry.id   AF-K3WJ87-F1
#
_cell.length_a   1.000
_cell.length_b   1.000
_cell.length_c   1.000
_cell.angle_alpha   90.00
_cell.angle_beta   90.00
_cell.angle_gamma   90.00
#
_symmetry.space_group_name_H-M   'P 1'
#
loop_
_entity.id
_entity.type
_entity.pdbx_description
1 polymer ?
#
loop_
_entity_poly.entity_id
_entity_poly.type
_entity_poly.pdbx_seq_one_letter_code
_entity_poly.pdbx_strand_id
1 'polypeptide(L)'
;MALHGRAHARLQRFAALPADLQADTHAFQATLVADKDSAFEVQSASLLTSVRAIDGKDLTTLIVKWLLERETPEHVTLSSTDVPVRAHQIADALVLSGFVTPFKDDLDHFDAADPETFVKDGELLIPIAHDVVGDDVKTTSVWTALDGAIYAKHLKHKAGLLAQFTDGKDVYVVLNGKTKKVYLFESDLARESIKEVDGEALKVQFDHAFFKFGVLVSSLTGDDKHVASELFNAGTKHLQEEFVNVLLNVGVHYHEAFHGEIENVKSIYELKDTDISGTEITFDKYKGKVLLVVNVSSNCGLTPTNYPELTALDEKYRDQGLVILAFPCNQFGSQEPGTNEEIVEFVKQYNAQYQFFEKADVNGPHARPVFAYLKAKLPGTFGNYIKWNFTKFLVDRNGVPYKRFAPLEKPFSFEDEIQRLLSTSAP
;
A
#
# COMPACT_ATOMS: atom_id res chain seq x y z
N MET A 1 -8.54 1.46 3.91
CA MET A 1 -8.07 0.39 3.00
C MET A 1 -8.35 0.86 1.59
N ALA A 2 -7.32 1.02 0.76
CA ALA A 2 -7.46 1.50 -0.62
C ALA A 2 -7.59 0.34 -1.61
N LEU A 3 -8.65 -0.46 -1.45
CA LEU A 3 -9.03 -1.46 -2.45
C LEU A 3 -10.13 -0.84 -3.33
N HIS A 4 -9.79 -0.54 -4.57
CA HIS A 4 -10.69 -0.01 -5.59
C HIS A 4 -10.80 -0.99 -6.76
N GLY A 5 -11.81 -0.85 -7.59
CA GLY A 5 -12.03 -1.67 -8.79
C GLY A 5 -13.23 -2.60 -8.66
N ARG A 6 -13.76 -2.99 -9.82
CA ARG A 6 -14.99 -3.75 -9.97
C ARG A 6 -14.88 -5.17 -9.41
N ALA A 7 -13.76 -5.87 -9.59
CA ALA A 7 -13.58 -7.19 -8.95
C ALA A 7 -13.71 -7.11 -7.41
N HIS A 8 -13.12 -6.09 -6.78
CA HIS A 8 -13.28 -5.87 -5.34
C HIS A 8 -14.73 -5.54 -4.96
N ALA A 9 -15.39 -4.66 -5.72
CA ALA A 9 -16.79 -4.33 -5.49
C ALA A 9 -17.72 -5.54 -5.65
N ARG A 10 -17.46 -6.41 -6.63
CA ARG A 10 -18.18 -7.68 -6.85
C ARG A 10 -18.01 -8.64 -5.66
N LEU A 11 -16.79 -8.79 -5.14
CA LEU A 11 -16.55 -9.58 -3.93
C LEU A 11 -17.27 -9.03 -2.70
N GLN A 12 -17.32 -7.70 -2.53
CA GLN A 12 -18.10 -7.07 -1.46
C GLN A 12 -19.60 -7.32 -1.62
N ARG A 13 -20.12 -7.25 -2.85
CA ARG A 13 -21.53 -7.59 -3.16
C ARG A 13 -21.83 -9.05 -2.83
N PHE A 14 -20.93 -9.98 -3.17
CA PHE A 14 -21.08 -11.40 -2.82
C PHE A 14 -21.15 -11.60 -1.30
N ALA A 15 -20.23 -10.99 -0.56
CA ALA A 15 -20.20 -11.08 0.91
C ALA A 15 -21.46 -10.50 1.59
N ALA A 16 -22.15 -9.59 0.91
CA ALA A 16 -23.41 -8.98 1.38
C ALA A 16 -24.67 -9.77 0.98
N LEU A 17 -24.56 -10.84 0.19
CA LEU A 17 -25.71 -11.68 -0.19
C LEU A 17 -26.29 -12.40 1.04
N PRO A 18 -27.56 -12.84 0.99
CA PRO A 18 -28.13 -13.72 2.01
C PRO A 18 -27.27 -14.96 2.26
N ALA A 19 -27.12 -15.37 3.53
CA ALA A 19 -26.22 -16.47 3.91
C ALA A 19 -26.58 -17.81 3.24
N ASP A 20 -27.88 -18.06 3.05
CA ASP A 20 -28.39 -19.21 2.31
C ASP A 20 -27.96 -19.17 0.83
N LEU A 21 -27.97 -17.99 0.20
CA LEU A 21 -27.53 -17.83 -1.20
C LEU A 21 -26.03 -18.02 -1.33
N GLN A 22 -25.24 -17.51 -0.37
CA GLN A 22 -23.80 -17.77 -0.34
C GLN A 22 -23.51 -19.27 -0.19
N ALA A 23 -24.22 -19.96 0.71
CA ALA A 23 -24.08 -21.40 0.93
C ALA A 23 -24.43 -22.22 -0.33
N ASP A 24 -25.56 -21.90 -0.97
CA ASP A 24 -25.94 -22.52 -2.24
C ASP A 24 -24.89 -22.26 -3.33
N THR A 25 -24.37 -21.04 -3.42
CA THR A 25 -23.35 -20.70 -4.41
C THR A 25 -22.09 -21.54 -4.19
N HIS A 26 -21.60 -21.63 -2.96
CA HIS A 26 -20.42 -22.44 -2.64
C HIS A 26 -20.63 -23.95 -2.89
N ALA A 27 -21.81 -24.47 -2.54
CA ALA A 27 -22.12 -25.87 -2.81
C ALA A 27 -22.20 -26.17 -4.33
N PHE A 28 -22.68 -25.22 -5.12
CA PHE A 28 -22.68 -25.36 -6.57
C PHE A 28 -21.28 -25.22 -7.17
N GLN A 29 -20.45 -24.30 -6.67
CA GLN A 29 -19.05 -24.18 -7.07
C GLN A 29 -18.32 -25.51 -6.91
N ALA A 30 -18.51 -26.20 -5.78
CA ALA A 30 -17.93 -27.53 -5.55
C ALA A 30 -18.42 -28.56 -6.58
N THR A 31 -19.70 -28.49 -6.99
CA THR A 31 -20.27 -29.33 -8.04
C THR A 31 -19.62 -29.05 -9.40
N LEU A 32 -19.47 -27.78 -9.76
CA LEU A 32 -18.81 -27.36 -11.01
C LEU A 32 -17.33 -27.73 -11.04
N VAL A 33 -16.61 -27.67 -9.92
CA VAL A 33 -15.21 -28.11 -9.83
C VAL A 33 -15.11 -29.62 -10.05
N ALA A 34 -16.02 -30.41 -9.46
CA ALA A 34 -16.02 -31.87 -9.58
C ALA A 34 -16.33 -32.37 -11.01
N ASP A 35 -17.14 -31.63 -11.77
CA ASP A 35 -17.55 -31.99 -13.14
C ASP A 35 -17.11 -30.95 -14.19
N LYS A 36 -15.96 -30.31 -13.96
CA LYS A 36 -15.51 -29.15 -14.76
C LYS A 36 -15.34 -29.41 -16.26
N ASP A 37 -14.97 -30.63 -16.65
CA ASP A 37 -14.76 -30.97 -18.07
C ASP A 37 -16.09 -31.14 -18.82
N SER A 38 -17.16 -31.52 -18.12
CA SER A 38 -18.52 -31.59 -18.67
C SER A 38 -19.23 -30.24 -18.59
N ALA A 39 -18.98 -29.47 -17.53
CA ALA A 39 -19.62 -28.19 -17.28
C ALA A 39 -19.11 -27.07 -18.20
N PHE A 40 -17.82 -27.08 -18.57
CA PHE A 40 -17.22 -26.05 -19.40
C PHE A 40 -16.74 -26.63 -20.73
N GLU A 41 -17.39 -26.23 -21.81
CA GLU A 41 -17.00 -26.65 -23.17
C GLU A 41 -15.80 -25.85 -23.67
N VAL A 42 -14.95 -26.50 -24.47
CA VAL A 42 -13.86 -25.82 -25.18
C VAL A 42 -14.42 -25.12 -26.41
N GLN A 43 -14.46 -23.80 -26.37
CA GLN A 43 -14.87 -22.96 -27.50
C GLN A 43 -13.65 -22.66 -28.38
N SER A 44 -13.73 -23.01 -29.67
CA SER A 44 -12.70 -22.69 -30.68
C SER A 44 -13.27 -21.81 -31.78
N ALA A 45 -12.82 -20.55 -31.87
CA ALA A 45 -13.03 -19.71 -33.03
C ALA A 45 -11.76 -19.69 -33.89
N SER A 46 -11.90 -19.55 -35.22
CA SER A 46 -10.82 -19.65 -36.21
C SER A 46 -9.67 -18.63 -36.07
N LEU A 47 -9.73 -17.73 -35.09
CA LEU A 47 -8.75 -16.67 -34.82
C LEU A 47 -8.48 -16.44 -33.32
N LEU A 48 -8.98 -17.30 -32.41
CA LEU A 48 -8.77 -17.17 -30.96
C LEU A 48 -8.14 -18.44 -30.38
N THR A 49 -7.37 -18.29 -29.30
CA THR A 49 -7.00 -19.39 -28.41
C THR A 49 -8.27 -20.09 -27.92
N SER A 50 -8.22 -21.42 -27.82
CA SER A 50 -9.34 -22.21 -27.29
C SER A 50 -9.59 -21.84 -25.82
N VAL A 51 -10.81 -21.43 -25.48
CA VAL A 51 -11.19 -21.04 -24.11
C VAL A 51 -12.28 -21.96 -23.59
N ARG A 52 -12.16 -22.41 -22.33
CA ARG A 52 -13.24 -23.13 -21.63
C ARG A 52 -14.33 -22.13 -21.24
N ALA A 53 -15.58 -22.39 -21.59
CA ALA A 53 -16.70 -21.51 -21.27
C ALA A 53 -18.03 -22.27 -21.12
N ILE A 54 -19.03 -21.62 -20.54
CA ILE A 54 -20.41 -22.10 -20.46
C ILE A 54 -21.36 -20.98 -20.88
N ASP A 55 -22.41 -21.30 -21.64
CA ASP A 55 -23.49 -20.35 -21.94
C ASP A 55 -24.35 -20.09 -20.69
N GLY A 56 -24.80 -18.85 -20.50
CA GLY A 56 -25.64 -18.49 -19.36
C GLY A 56 -26.92 -19.31 -19.24
N LYS A 57 -27.52 -19.73 -20.36
CA LYS A 57 -28.69 -20.61 -20.38
C LYS A 57 -28.35 -22.03 -19.91
N ASP A 58 -27.21 -22.55 -20.33
CA ASP A 58 -26.76 -23.88 -19.94
C ASP A 58 -26.38 -23.91 -18.46
N LEU A 59 -25.70 -22.87 -17.98
CA LEU A 59 -25.38 -22.70 -16.56
C LEU A 59 -26.64 -22.67 -15.69
N THR A 60 -27.63 -21.84 -16.05
CA THR A 60 -28.87 -21.75 -15.29
C THR A 60 -29.66 -23.06 -15.35
N THR A 61 -29.65 -23.77 -16.48
CA THR A 61 -30.25 -25.11 -16.61
C THR A 61 -29.58 -26.13 -15.69
N LEU A 62 -28.24 -26.12 -15.60
CA LEU A 62 -27.49 -26.97 -14.67
C LEU A 62 -27.83 -26.64 -13.20
N ILE A 63 -27.96 -25.36 -12.85
CA ILE A 63 -28.33 -24.95 -11.49
C ILE A 63 -29.75 -25.40 -11.14
N VAL A 64 -30.70 -25.25 -12.05
CA VAL A 64 -32.09 -25.73 -11.85
C VAL A 64 -32.10 -27.23 -11.60
N LYS A 65 -31.39 -28.01 -12.43
CA LYS A 65 -31.26 -29.46 -12.23
C LYS A 65 -30.66 -29.77 -10.86
N TRP A 66 -29.58 -29.08 -10.49
CA TRP A 66 -28.91 -29.25 -9.19
C TRP A 66 -29.78 -28.84 -7.98
N LEU A 67 -30.67 -27.85 -8.12
CA LEU A 67 -31.66 -27.49 -7.10
C LEU A 67 -32.69 -28.61 -6.94
N LEU A 68 -33.24 -29.13 -8.04
CA LEU A 68 -34.27 -30.18 -7.99
C LEU A 68 -33.73 -31.52 -7.47
N GLU A 69 -32.48 -31.85 -7.78
CA GLU A 69 -31.87 -33.13 -7.36
C GLU A 69 -31.44 -33.16 -5.89
N ARG A 70 -31.24 -32.01 -5.24
CA ARG A 70 -30.82 -31.96 -3.83
C ARG A 70 -32.00 -31.94 -2.85
N GLU A 71 -33.19 -31.56 -3.29
CA GLU A 71 -34.36 -31.53 -2.42
C GLU A 71 -34.75 -32.98 -2.08
N THR A 72 -34.76 -33.30 -0.79
CA THR A 72 -35.28 -34.59 -0.33
C THR A 72 -36.81 -34.52 -0.28
N PRO A 73 -37.55 -35.62 -0.55
CA PRO A 73 -39.02 -35.63 -0.49
C PRO A 73 -39.62 -35.18 0.85
N GLU A 74 -38.82 -35.15 1.93
CA GLU A 74 -39.25 -34.78 3.29
C GLU A 74 -38.97 -33.30 3.63
N HIS A 75 -38.14 -32.59 2.85
CA HIS A 75 -37.80 -31.17 3.06
C HIS A 75 -37.65 -30.43 1.72
N VAL A 76 -38.79 -30.13 1.09
CA VAL A 76 -38.87 -29.18 -0.04
C VAL A 76 -38.97 -27.78 0.54
N THR A 77 -37.93 -26.96 0.31
CA THR A 77 -37.86 -25.59 0.86
C THR A 77 -38.18 -24.52 -0.18
N LEU A 78 -38.08 -24.84 -1.49
CA LEU A 78 -38.36 -23.92 -2.58
C LEU A 78 -39.56 -24.41 -3.39
N SER A 79 -40.49 -23.51 -3.72
CA SER A 79 -41.59 -23.87 -4.63
C SER A 79 -41.07 -24.02 -6.07
N SER A 80 -41.78 -24.75 -6.92
CA SER A 80 -41.42 -24.90 -8.34
C SER A 80 -41.32 -23.56 -9.09
N THR A 81 -41.97 -22.50 -8.60
CA THR A 81 -41.88 -21.13 -9.14
C THR A 81 -40.65 -20.36 -8.65
N ASP A 82 -40.06 -20.77 -7.51
CA ASP A 82 -38.89 -20.10 -6.93
C ASP A 82 -37.57 -20.65 -7.47
N VAL A 83 -37.55 -21.91 -7.93
CA VAL A 83 -36.34 -22.58 -8.44
C VAL A 83 -35.66 -21.82 -9.58
N PRO A 84 -36.36 -21.33 -10.63
CA PRO A 84 -35.71 -20.55 -11.68
C PRO A 84 -35.13 -19.23 -11.18
N VAL A 85 -35.84 -18.55 -10.26
CA VAL A 85 -35.36 -17.29 -9.66
C VAL A 85 -34.09 -17.55 -8.85
N ARG A 86 -34.09 -18.58 -8.01
CA ARG A 86 -32.91 -18.97 -7.23
C ARG A 86 -31.75 -19.39 -8.12
N ALA A 87 -32.02 -20.06 -9.23
CA ALA A 87 -30.99 -20.45 -10.19
C ALA A 87 -30.29 -19.24 -10.81
N HIS A 88 -31.04 -18.20 -11.21
CA HIS A 88 -30.45 -16.95 -11.68
C HIS A 88 -29.66 -16.23 -10.58
N GLN A 89 -30.16 -16.20 -9.34
CA GLN A 89 -29.43 -15.61 -8.21
C GLN A 89 -28.08 -16.32 -7.96
N ILE A 90 -28.06 -17.65 -8.01
CA ILE A 90 -26.83 -18.44 -7.89
C ILE A 90 -25.90 -18.14 -9.07
N ALA A 91 -26.42 -18.07 -10.30
CA ALA A 91 -25.63 -17.79 -11.49
C ALA A 91 -24.92 -16.42 -11.40
N ASP A 92 -25.64 -15.36 -11.00
CA ASP A 92 -25.03 -14.05 -10.78
C ASP A 92 -24.05 -14.07 -9.60
N ALA A 93 -24.36 -14.81 -8.53
CA ALA A 93 -23.46 -14.96 -7.39
C ALA A 93 -22.13 -15.67 -7.76
N LEU A 94 -22.12 -16.56 -8.76
CA LEU A 94 -20.88 -17.13 -9.30
C LEU A 94 -19.99 -16.08 -9.97
N VAL A 95 -20.58 -15.05 -10.60
CA VAL A 95 -19.83 -13.92 -11.15
C VAL A 95 -19.31 -13.01 -10.04
N LEU A 96 -20.17 -12.69 -9.06
CA LEU A 96 -19.81 -11.84 -7.93
C LEU A 96 -18.66 -12.42 -7.09
N SER A 97 -18.68 -13.73 -6.87
CA SER A 97 -17.66 -14.47 -6.11
C SER A 97 -16.33 -14.63 -6.86
N GLY A 98 -16.28 -14.29 -8.15
CA GLY A 98 -15.09 -14.51 -8.97
C GLY A 98 -14.85 -15.97 -9.33
N PHE A 99 -15.91 -16.78 -9.45
CA PHE A 99 -15.79 -18.16 -9.91
C PHE A 99 -15.79 -18.23 -11.44
N VAL A 100 -16.70 -17.48 -12.06
CA VAL A 100 -16.75 -17.23 -13.50
C VAL A 100 -16.81 -15.73 -13.77
N THR A 101 -16.54 -15.32 -15.01
CA THR A 101 -16.69 -13.92 -15.44
C THR A 101 -17.26 -13.87 -16.86
N PRO A 102 -18.11 -12.88 -17.19
CA PRO A 102 -18.55 -12.64 -18.57
C PRO A 102 -17.38 -12.55 -19.55
N PHE A 103 -17.52 -13.19 -20.72
CA PHE A 103 -16.50 -13.15 -21.77
C PHE A 103 -16.31 -11.71 -22.28
N LYS A 104 -17.43 -10.98 -22.42
CA LYS A 104 -17.48 -9.60 -22.93
C LYS A 104 -17.53 -8.54 -21.82
N ASP A 105 -16.98 -8.83 -20.64
CA ASP A 105 -16.81 -7.81 -19.60
C ASP A 105 -16.08 -6.58 -20.17
N ASP A 106 -16.49 -5.39 -19.76
CA ASP A 106 -15.92 -4.14 -20.24
C ASP A 106 -14.53 -3.92 -19.63
N LEU A 107 -13.47 -4.38 -20.29
CA LEU A 107 -12.11 -4.26 -19.77
C LEU A 107 -11.49 -2.87 -19.99
N ASP A 108 -12.12 -2.02 -20.82
CA ASP A 108 -11.56 -0.72 -21.21
C ASP A 108 -12.11 0.44 -20.37
N HIS A 109 -13.29 0.30 -19.75
CA HIS A 109 -13.90 1.34 -18.92
C HIS A 109 -13.96 0.94 -17.44
N PHE A 110 -12.94 1.34 -16.69
CA PHE A 110 -12.76 0.96 -15.29
C PHE A 110 -13.84 1.51 -14.33
N ASP A 111 -14.49 2.61 -14.70
CA ASP A 111 -15.58 3.23 -13.93
C ASP A 111 -16.98 2.77 -14.39
N ALA A 112 -17.07 1.80 -15.32
CA ALA A 112 -18.35 1.28 -15.77
C ALA A 112 -19.10 0.62 -14.61
N ALA A 113 -20.39 0.97 -14.47
CA ALA A 113 -21.25 0.30 -13.52
C ALA A 113 -21.44 -1.17 -13.94
N ASP A 114 -21.42 -2.07 -12.95
CA ASP A 114 -21.86 -3.44 -13.19
C ASP A 114 -23.32 -3.46 -13.69
N PRO A 115 -23.68 -4.39 -14.57
CA PRO A 115 -25.07 -4.59 -14.95
C PRO A 115 -25.92 -5.04 -13.75
N GLU A 116 -27.25 -4.90 -13.86
CA GLU A 116 -28.18 -5.43 -12.87
C GLU A 116 -28.08 -6.96 -12.73
N THR A 117 -27.88 -7.65 -13.86
CA THR A 117 -27.69 -9.10 -13.96
C THR A 117 -26.51 -9.38 -14.90
N PHE A 118 -25.68 -10.36 -14.53
CA PHE A 118 -24.50 -10.75 -15.31
C PHE A 118 -24.80 -11.90 -16.25
N VAL A 119 -25.66 -12.83 -15.83
CA VAL A 119 -25.92 -14.06 -16.57
C VAL A 119 -27.22 -13.98 -17.38
N LYS A 120 -27.08 -14.10 -18.70
CA LYS A 120 -28.19 -14.08 -19.67
C LYS A 120 -27.99 -15.18 -20.72
N ASP A 121 -29.08 -15.57 -21.38
CA ASP A 121 -29.03 -16.48 -22.52
C ASP A 121 -28.10 -15.92 -23.62
N GLY A 122 -27.15 -16.73 -24.11
CA GLY A 122 -26.18 -16.30 -25.11
C GLY A 122 -24.95 -15.58 -24.53
N GLU A 123 -24.90 -15.31 -23.23
CA GLU A 123 -23.70 -14.76 -22.58
C GLU A 123 -22.75 -15.89 -22.21
N LEU A 124 -21.54 -15.84 -22.77
CA LEU A 124 -20.50 -16.81 -22.47
C LEU A 124 -19.79 -16.43 -21.16
N LEU A 125 -19.72 -17.38 -20.23
CA LEU A 125 -19.04 -17.23 -18.95
C LEU A 125 -17.78 -18.07 -18.92
N ILE A 126 -16.66 -17.45 -18.56
CA ILE A 126 -15.35 -18.08 -18.49
C ILE A 126 -15.01 -18.38 -17.03
N PRO A 127 -14.55 -19.60 -16.68
CA PRO A 127 -14.06 -19.87 -15.34
C PRO A 127 -12.76 -19.12 -15.07
N ILE A 128 -12.67 -18.51 -13.90
CA ILE A 128 -11.47 -17.83 -13.40
C ILE A 128 -10.97 -18.43 -12.07
N ALA A 129 -11.75 -19.33 -11.46
CA ALA A 129 -11.34 -20.11 -10.31
C ALA A 129 -10.23 -21.10 -10.68
N HIS A 130 -9.10 -21.04 -9.97
CA HIS A 130 -7.92 -21.87 -10.23
C HIS A 130 -8.26 -23.37 -10.34
N ASP A 131 -9.13 -23.90 -9.47
CA ASP A 131 -9.50 -25.32 -9.46
C ASP A 131 -10.22 -25.78 -10.74
N VAL A 132 -10.82 -24.84 -11.48
CA VAL A 132 -11.48 -25.09 -12.76
C VAL A 132 -10.48 -24.95 -13.92
N VAL A 133 -9.67 -23.89 -13.94
CA VAL A 133 -8.77 -23.63 -15.07
C VAL A 133 -7.54 -24.55 -15.05
N GLY A 134 -7.13 -25.05 -13.87
CA GLY A 134 -6.04 -26.01 -13.70
C GLY A 134 -4.64 -25.39 -13.71
N ASP A 135 -3.62 -26.23 -13.52
CA ASP A 135 -2.21 -25.83 -13.37
C ASP A 135 -1.55 -25.32 -14.66
N ASP A 136 -2.24 -25.42 -15.81
CA ASP A 136 -1.74 -24.95 -17.10
C ASP A 136 -1.77 -23.41 -17.22
N VAL A 137 -2.52 -22.72 -16.35
CA VAL A 137 -2.56 -21.26 -16.28
C VAL A 137 -1.37 -20.76 -15.48
N LYS A 138 -0.44 -20.09 -16.17
CA LYS A 138 0.82 -19.61 -15.57
C LYS A 138 0.69 -18.27 -14.83
N THR A 139 -0.49 -17.69 -14.78
CA THR A 139 -0.71 -16.29 -14.37
C THR A 139 -1.90 -16.15 -13.44
N THR A 140 -1.78 -15.25 -12.47
CA THR A 140 -2.83 -15.00 -11.47
C THR A 140 -3.93 -14.09 -12.02
N SER A 141 -5.20 -14.33 -11.69
CA SER A 141 -6.32 -13.40 -12.00
C SER A 141 -6.44 -12.29 -10.95
N VAL A 142 -7.14 -11.19 -11.27
CA VAL A 142 -7.36 -10.10 -10.29
C VAL A 142 -8.05 -10.61 -9.02
N TRP A 143 -9.08 -11.46 -9.16
CA TRP A 143 -9.80 -12.02 -8.01
C TRP A 143 -8.88 -12.82 -7.08
N THR A 144 -7.97 -13.62 -7.66
CA THR A 144 -7.00 -14.38 -6.88
C THR A 144 -5.99 -13.45 -6.19
N ALA A 145 -5.50 -12.42 -6.89
CA ALA A 145 -4.56 -11.46 -6.33
C ALA A 145 -5.17 -10.58 -5.22
N LEU A 146 -6.50 -10.41 -5.20
CA LEU A 146 -7.22 -9.68 -4.17
C LEU A 146 -7.26 -10.41 -2.81
N ASP A 147 -7.06 -11.74 -2.77
CA ASP A 147 -6.93 -12.47 -1.49
C ASP A 147 -5.66 -12.04 -0.74
N GLY A 148 -5.82 -11.24 0.32
CA GLY A 148 -4.71 -10.65 1.07
C GLY A 148 -4.17 -9.35 0.48
N ALA A 149 -4.86 -8.75 -0.50
CA ALA A 149 -4.53 -7.43 -1.01
C ALA A 149 -4.67 -6.35 0.07
N ILE A 150 -3.69 -5.46 0.11
CA ILE A 150 -3.68 -4.26 0.99
C ILE A 150 -3.79 -2.97 0.18
N TYR A 151 -3.71 -3.06 -1.15
CA TYR A 151 -3.93 -1.96 -2.10
C TYR A 151 -4.32 -2.53 -3.45
N ALA A 152 -5.28 -1.89 -4.11
CA ALA A 152 -5.71 -2.23 -5.47
C ALA A 152 -6.25 -0.97 -6.17
N LYS A 153 -5.62 -0.52 -7.26
CA LYS A 153 -6.02 0.72 -7.95
C LYS A 153 -5.49 0.80 -9.38
N HIS A 154 -6.23 1.50 -10.23
CA HIS A 154 -5.70 2.01 -11.51
C HIS A 154 -4.70 3.14 -11.28
N LEU A 155 -3.53 3.01 -11.87
CA LEU A 155 -2.48 4.01 -11.85
C LEU A 155 -2.04 4.34 -13.27
N LYS A 156 -1.97 5.64 -13.55
CA LYS A 156 -1.21 6.15 -14.68
C LYS A 156 0.25 5.79 -14.48
N HIS A 157 0.92 5.41 -15.55
CA HIS A 157 2.32 5.05 -15.49
C HIS A 157 3.08 5.63 -16.69
N LYS A 158 4.39 5.75 -16.55
CA LYS A 158 5.31 6.04 -17.65
C LYS A 158 6.31 4.90 -17.77
N ALA A 159 6.21 4.29 -18.94
CA ALA A 159 6.96 3.17 -19.46
C ALA A 159 8.45 3.08 -19.06
N GLY A 160 8.79 1.92 -18.50
CA GLY A 160 10.09 1.25 -18.64
C GLY A 160 9.92 -0.28 -18.73
N LEU A 161 9.44 -0.93 -17.67
CA LEU A 161 9.22 -2.39 -17.58
C LEU A 161 7.97 -2.85 -18.35
N LEU A 162 6.93 -2.01 -18.40
CA LEU A 162 5.59 -2.37 -18.91
C LEU A 162 5.25 -1.77 -20.27
N ALA A 163 6.13 -0.92 -20.81
CA ALA A 163 5.90 -0.14 -22.03
C ALA A 163 5.36 -0.97 -23.21
N GLN A 164 5.90 -2.19 -23.37
CA GLN A 164 5.58 -3.10 -24.46
C GLN A 164 4.28 -3.89 -24.24
N PHE A 165 3.73 -3.89 -23.02
CA PHE A 165 2.57 -4.70 -22.63
C PHE A 165 1.30 -3.89 -22.43
N THR A 166 1.39 -2.59 -22.16
CA THR A 166 0.22 -1.78 -21.77
C THR A 166 -0.31 -0.89 -22.90
N ASP A 167 0.39 -0.80 -24.03
CA ASP A 167 0.05 0.11 -25.15
C ASP A 167 -0.23 1.56 -24.69
N GLY A 168 0.44 1.99 -23.60
CA GLY A 168 0.24 3.30 -22.98
C GLY A 168 -1.05 3.47 -22.16
N LYS A 169 -1.85 2.42 -21.96
CA LYS A 169 -3.01 2.41 -21.06
C LYS A 169 -2.57 2.38 -19.59
N ASP A 170 -3.45 2.86 -18.72
CA ASP A 170 -3.28 2.77 -17.27
C ASP A 170 -3.23 1.30 -16.83
N VAL A 171 -2.49 1.02 -15.76
CA VAL A 171 -2.37 -0.33 -15.21
C VAL A 171 -3.13 -0.44 -13.90
N TYR A 172 -3.74 -1.60 -13.67
CA TYR A 172 -4.32 -1.94 -12.38
C TYR A 172 -3.27 -2.63 -11.52
N VAL A 173 -2.91 -2.00 -10.41
CA VAL A 173 -1.85 -2.45 -9.50
C VAL A 173 -2.48 -3.06 -8.26
N VAL A 174 -2.11 -4.29 -7.94
CA VAL A 174 -2.49 -4.96 -6.69
C VAL A 174 -1.24 -5.23 -5.85
N LEU A 175 -1.21 -4.71 -4.62
CA LEU A 175 -0.15 -4.97 -3.66
C LEU A 175 -0.67 -5.92 -2.59
N ASN A 176 -0.04 -7.09 -2.47
CA ASN A 176 -0.56 -8.17 -1.64
C ASN A 176 0.28 -8.36 -0.37
N GLY A 177 -0.35 -8.16 0.78
CA GLY A 177 0.30 -8.25 2.09
C GLY A 177 0.59 -9.68 2.55
N LYS A 178 -0.18 -10.66 2.04
CA LYS A 178 -0.07 -12.10 2.34
C LYS A 178 1.03 -12.76 1.51
N THR A 179 1.02 -12.56 0.19
CA THR A 179 1.99 -13.16 -0.74
C THR A 179 3.28 -12.35 -0.89
N LYS A 180 3.31 -11.11 -0.38
CA LYS A 180 4.45 -10.18 -0.52
C LYS A 180 4.80 -9.87 -1.98
N LYS A 181 3.81 -9.91 -2.87
CA LYS A 181 3.96 -9.65 -4.30
C LYS A 181 3.30 -8.36 -4.75
N VAL A 182 3.85 -7.78 -5.82
CA VAL A 182 3.28 -6.73 -6.65
C VAL A 182 2.72 -7.38 -7.92
N TYR A 183 1.42 -7.23 -8.15
CA TYR A 183 0.76 -7.70 -9.36
C TYR A 183 0.34 -6.51 -10.22
N LEU A 184 0.49 -6.69 -11.52
CA LEU A 184 0.13 -5.71 -12.53
C LEU A 184 -0.82 -6.34 -13.53
N PHE A 185 -1.91 -5.63 -13.80
CA PHE A 185 -3.00 -6.07 -14.66
C PHE A 185 -3.35 -4.99 -15.67
N GLU A 186 -3.90 -5.40 -16.81
CA GLU A 186 -4.43 -4.50 -17.83
C GLU A 186 -5.73 -3.83 -17.40
N SER A 187 -6.50 -4.48 -16.52
CA SER A 187 -7.76 -3.97 -15.99
C SER A 187 -8.05 -4.53 -14.59
N ASP A 188 -9.03 -3.94 -13.90
CA ASP A 188 -9.57 -4.42 -12.62
C ASP A 188 -10.45 -5.67 -12.72
N LEU A 189 -10.64 -6.20 -13.94
CA LEU A 189 -11.34 -7.47 -14.22
C LEU A 189 -10.44 -8.44 -15.01
N ALA A 190 -9.13 -8.16 -15.08
CA ALA A 190 -8.20 -8.98 -15.84
C ALA A 190 -8.13 -10.41 -15.30
N ARG A 191 -8.11 -11.35 -16.23
CA ARG A 191 -8.09 -12.79 -15.94
C ARG A 191 -6.67 -13.31 -15.75
N GLU A 192 -5.68 -12.54 -16.20
CA GLU A 192 -4.27 -12.87 -16.15
C GLU A 192 -3.47 -11.62 -15.77
N SER A 193 -2.46 -11.79 -14.93
CA SER A 193 -1.50 -10.73 -14.61
C SER A 193 -0.54 -10.52 -15.77
N ILE A 194 -0.26 -9.26 -16.10
CA ILE A 194 0.84 -8.86 -16.98
C ILE A 194 2.18 -9.23 -16.33
N LYS A 195 2.28 -8.99 -15.02
CA LYS A 195 3.52 -9.19 -14.27
C LYS A 195 3.21 -9.49 -12.81
N GLU A 196 4.00 -10.41 -12.27
CA GLU A 196 4.09 -10.67 -10.84
C GLU A 196 5.54 -10.52 -10.41
N VAL A 197 5.80 -9.79 -9.33
CA VAL A 197 7.15 -9.60 -8.80
C VAL A 197 7.12 -9.65 -7.28
N ASP A 198 8.06 -10.39 -6.69
CA ASP A 198 8.26 -10.37 -5.23
C ASP A 198 8.71 -8.98 -4.79
N GLY A 199 8.09 -8.45 -3.73
CA GLY A 199 8.38 -7.11 -3.22
C GLY A 199 9.84 -6.93 -2.83
N GLU A 200 10.45 -7.95 -2.22
CA GLU A 200 11.86 -7.97 -1.83
C GLU A 200 12.83 -7.84 -3.01
N ALA A 201 12.40 -8.16 -4.23
CA ALA A 201 13.19 -7.99 -5.44
C ALA A 201 13.11 -6.56 -6.02
N LEU A 202 12.39 -5.65 -5.37
CA LEU A 202 12.13 -4.29 -5.84
C LEU A 202 12.67 -3.24 -4.88
N LYS A 203 13.00 -2.08 -5.44
CA LYS A 203 13.22 -0.83 -4.72
C LYS A 203 12.24 0.24 -5.18
N VAL A 204 11.88 1.16 -4.28
CA VAL A 204 10.98 2.29 -4.53
C VAL A 204 11.60 3.60 -4.12
N GLN A 205 11.37 4.64 -4.91
CA GLN A 205 11.73 6.02 -4.59
C GLN A 205 10.65 6.99 -5.08
N PHE A 206 10.60 8.17 -4.47
CA PHE A 206 9.85 9.29 -5.05
C PHE A 206 10.58 9.81 -6.29
N ASP A 207 9.84 10.13 -7.34
CA ASP A 207 10.39 10.67 -8.58
C ASP A 207 9.41 11.70 -9.16
N HIS A 208 9.88 12.95 -9.27
CA HIS A 208 9.08 14.05 -9.80
C HIS A 208 9.50 14.51 -11.20
N ALA A 209 10.36 13.76 -11.88
CA ALA A 209 10.89 14.15 -13.18
C ALA A 209 9.79 14.20 -14.26
N PHE A 210 8.78 13.33 -14.15
CA PHE A 210 7.66 13.28 -15.10
C PHE A 210 6.30 13.54 -14.47
N PHE A 211 6.02 12.94 -13.31
CA PHE A 211 4.77 13.17 -12.59
C PHE A 211 5.01 13.98 -11.33
N LYS A 212 4.20 15.02 -11.09
CA LYS A 212 4.27 15.81 -9.84
C LYS A 212 4.20 14.92 -8.59
N PHE A 213 3.51 13.78 -8.65
CA PHE A 213 3.41 12.80 -7.56
C PHE A 213 3.85 11.41 -8.04
N GLY A 214 5.01 11.34 -8.70
CA GLY A 214 5.54 10.10 -9.24
C GLY A 214 6.24 9.21 -8.22
N VAL A 215 6.08 7.90 -8.38
CA VAL A 215 6.73 6.87 -7.57
C VAL A 215 7.43 5.91 -8.54
N LEU A 216 8.76 5.90 -8.51
CA LEU A 216 9.56 5.01 -9.33
C LEU A 216 9.76 3.70 -8.57
N VAL A 217 9.30 2.61 -9.15
CA VAL A 217 9.56 1.24 -8.69
C VAL A 217 10.55 0.61 -9.67
N SER A 218 11.58 -0.05 -9.17
CA SER A 218 12.63 -0.61 -10.02
C SER A 218 13.18 -1.90 -9.42
N SER A 219 13.83 -2.74 -10.24
CA SER A 219 14.48 -3.94 -9.72
C SER A 219 15.58 -3.58 -8.71
N LEU A 220 15.68 -4.35 -7.63
CA LEU A 220 16.72 -4.17 -6.62
C LEU A 220 18.11 -4.55 -7.18
N THR A 221 18.15 -5.51 -8.10
CA THR A 221 19.35 -5.96 -8.81
C THR A 221 19.39 -5.41 -10.23
N GLY A 222 20.57 -4.94 -10.66
CA GLY A 222 20.83 -4.35 -11.98
C GLY A 222 21.81 -3.17 -11.88
N ASP A 223 22.67 -3.00 -12.88
CA ASP A 223 23.48 -1.77 -13.01
C ASP A 223 22.56 -0.57 -13.26
N ASP A 224 22.86 0.60 -12.68
CA ASP A 224 22.07 1.84 -12.76
C ASP A 224 21.66 2.26 -14.18
N LYS A 225 22.36 1.74 -15.21
CA LYS A 225 22.06 2.00 -16.64
C LYS A 225 20.99 1.09 -17.25
N HIS A 226 20.65 -0.04 -16.62
CA HIS A 226 19.75 -1.06 -17.17
C HIS A 226 18.75 -1.62 -16.14
N VAL A 227 18.54 -0.94 -15.01
CA VAL A 227 17.53 -1.34 -14.03
C VAL A 227 16.15 -1.23 -14.65
N ALA A 228 15.42 -2.35 -14.71
CA ALA A 228 14.05 -2.32 -15.18
C ALA A 228 13.20 -1.55 -14.17
N SER A 229 12.50 -0.50 -14.64
CA SER A 229 11.79 0.44 -13.77
C SER A 229 10.44 0.84 -14.34
N GLU A 230 9.55 1.26 -13.46
CA GLU A 230 8.22 1.74 -13.81
C GLU A 230 7.89 2.94 -12.94
N LEU A 231 7.49 4.03 -13.59
CA LEU A 231 7.14 5.26 -12.91
C LEU A 231 5.62 5.39 -12.82
N PHE A 232 5.07 5.28 -11.62
CA PHE A 232 3.63 5.41 -11.38
C PHE A 232 3.26 6.82 -10.95
N ASN A 233 2.07 7.29 -11.31
CA ASN A 233 1.51 8.54 -10.82
C ASN A 233 0.44 8.26 -9.76
N ALA A 234 0.70 8.63 -8.51
CA ALA A 234 -0.26 8.45 -7.43
C ALA A 234 -1.38 9.50 -7.39
N GLY A 235 -1.26 10.59 -8.18
CA GLY A 235 -2.29 11.62 -8.36
C GLY A 235 -2.27 12.75 -7.33
N THR A 236 -2.04 12.46 -6.05
CA THR A 236 -1.86 13.48 -4.99
C THR A 236 -0.71 13.12 -4.06
N LYS A 237 -0.19 14.10 -3.29
CA LYS A 237 0.87 13.86 -2.30
C LYS A 237 0.48 12.78 -1.29
N HIS A 238 -0.73 12.87 -0.75
CA HIS A 238 -1.23 11.89 0.22
C HIS A 238 -1.29 10.47 -0.36
N LEU A 239 -1.79 10.32 -1.58
CA LEU A 239 -1.85 9.02 -2.26
C LEU A 239 -0.46 8.51 -2.65
N GLN A 240 0.49 9.40 -2.92
CA GLN A 240 1.89 9.06 -3.20
C GLN A 240 2.55 8.44 -1.95
N GLU A 241 2.36 9.09 -0.81
CA GLU A 241 2.86 8.61 0.49
C GLU A 241 2.18 7.30 0.90
N GLU A 242 0.87 7.19 0.72
CA GLU A 242 0.13 5.93 0.93
C GLU A 242 0.70 4.82 0.05
N PHE A 243 0.86 5.06 -1.25
CA PHE A 243 1.33 4.04 -2.20
C PHE A 243 2.73 3.54 -1.85
N VAL A 244 3.66 4.45 -1.54
CA VAL A 244 5.01 4.09 -1.06
C VAL A 244 4.91 3.26 0.22
N ASN A 245 4.13 3.70 1.22
CA ASN A 245 3.99 2.97 2.48
C ASN A 245 3.46 1.55 2.29
N VAL A 246 2.47 1.36 1.39
CA VAL A 246 1.98 0.03 1.09
C VAL A 246 3.05 -0.82 0.41
N LEU A 247 3.82 -0.28 -0.55
CA LEU A 247 4.95 -0.99 -1.17
C LEU A 247 5.94 -1.49 -0.12
N LEU A 248 6.29 -0.66 0.87
CA LEU A 248 7.18 -1.07 1.98
C LEU A 248 6.58 -2.21 2.81
N ASN A 249 5.26 -2.25 3.01
CA ASN A 249 4.58 -3.33 3.74
C ASN A 249 4.54 -4.66 2.95
N VAL A 250 4.71 -4.58 1.63
CA VAL A 250 4.85 -5.74 0.72
C VAL A 250 6.32 -6.20 0.62
N GLY A 251 7.26 -5.49 1.25
CA GLY A 251 8.68 -5.88 1.29
C GLY A 251 9.57 -5.12 0.30
N VAL A 252 9.01 -4.16 -0.44
CA VAL A 252 9.79 -3.30 -1.34
C VAL A 252 10.75 -2.43 -0.54
N HIS A 253 11.99 -2.32 -1.02
CA HIS A 253 13.03 -1.56 -0.33
C HIS A 253 12.94 -0.07 -0.68
N TYR A 254 12.89 0.81 0.32
CA TYR A 254 13.01 2.23 0.01
C TYR A 254 14.45 2.58 -0.35
N HIS A 255 14.62 3.15 -1.55
CA HIS A 255 15.87 3.78 -1.98
C HIS A 255 15.63 5.28 -2.05
N GLU A 256 16.46 6.06 -1.39
CA GLU A 256 16.39 7.51 -1.50
C GLU A 256 17.45 7.97 -2.49
N ALA A 257 17.04 8.59 -3.58
CA ALA A 257 17.94 9.34 -4.43
C ALA A 257 18.39 10.58 -3.65
N PHE A 258 19.45 10.45 -2.85
CA PHE A 258 20.01 11.58 -2.12
C PHE A 258 20.64 12.56 -3.11
N HIS A 259 20.50 13.86 -2.85
CA HIS A 259 21.41 14.83 -3.44
C HIS A 259 22.82 14.49 -2.93
N GLY A 260 23.75 14.15 -3.82
CA GLY A 260 25.08 13.61 -3.50
C GLY A 260 25.94 14.47 -2.57
N GLU A 261 25.50 15.68 -2.22
CA GLU A 261 26.14 16.52 -1.20
C GLU A 261 25.91 16.00 0.24
N ILE A 262 24.77 15.36 0.54
CA ILE A 262 24.44 14.90 1.90
C ILE A 262 25.37 13.78 2.38
N GLU A 263 25.85 12.92 1.47
CA GLU A 263 26.75 11.81 1.82
C GLU A 263 28.10 12.30 2.36
N ASN A 264 28.53 13.48 1.93
CA ASN A 264 29.80 14.11 2.31
C ASN A 264 29.74 14.84 3.66
N VAL A 265 28.54 15.12 4.18
CA VAL A 265 28.35 15.74 5.50
C VAL A 265 28.91 14.80 6.56
N LYS A 266 29.83 15.30 7.40
CA LYS A 266 30.48 14.49 8.44
C LYS A 266 29.80 14.65 9.78
N SER A 267 29.30 15.85 10.07
CA SER A 267 28.62 16.18 11.31
C SER A 267 27.34 16.96 11.04
N ILE A 268 26.34 16.76 11.90
CA ILE A 268 25.09 17.55 11.89
C ILE A 268 25.37 19.06 12.02
N TYR A 269 26.51 19.46 12.59
CA TYR A 269 26.91 20.85 12.78
C TYR A 269 27.17 21.63 11.48
N GLU A 270 27.41 20.92 10.37
CA GLU A 270 27.56 21.52 9.04
C GLU A 270 26.22 21.93 8.43
N LEU A 271 25.10 21.50 9.05
CA LEU A 271 23.76 21.74 8.56
C LEU A 271 23.13 22.97 9.20
N LYS A 272 22.06 23.42 8.56
CA LYS A 272 21.21 24.53 9.00
C LYS A 272 19.77 24.23 8.63
N ASP A 273 18.84 24.87 9.34
CA ASP A 273 17.41 24.76 9.07
C ASP A 273 16.69 26.01 9.59
N THR A 274 15.43 26.18 9.21
CA THR A 274 14.60 27.33 9.61
C THR A 274 13.78 26.97 10.84
N ASP A 275 13.94 27.75 11.91
CA ASP A 275 13.13 27.57 13.12
C ASP A 275 11.66 27.90 12.89
N ILE A 276 10.79 27.52 13.82
CA ILE A 276 9.35 27.69 13.67
C ILE A 276 8.90 29.16 13.54
N SER A 277 9.77 30.14 13.83
CA SER A 277 9.53 31.57 13.68
C SER A 277 9.97 32.12 12.31
N GLY A 278 10.58 31.29 11.46
CA GLY A 278 11.13 31.70 10.16
C GLY A 278 12.60 32.14 10.22
N THR A 279 13.30 31.92 11.33
CA THR A 279 14.71 32.32 11.49
C THR A 279 15.65 31.15 11.15
N GLU A 280 16.63 31.37 10.27
CA GLU A 280 17.65 30.36 9.97
C GLU A 280 18.57 30.11 11.18
N ILE A 281 18.73 28.84 11.54
CA ILE A 281 19.60 28.37 12.61
C ILE A 281 20.66 27.43 12.02
N THR A 282 21.93 27.75 12.23
CA THR A 282 23.03 26.82 12.00
C THR A 282 23.15 25.86 13.18
N PHE A 283 23.33 24.57 12.90
CA PHE A 283 23.42 23.56 13.95
C PHE A 283 24.77 23.57 14.69
N ASP A 284 25.76 24.30 14.16
CA ASP A 284 27.03 24.59 14.82
C ASP A 284 26.87 25.11 16.27
N LYS A 285 25.79 25.87 16.55
CA LYS A 285 25.48 26.37 17.90
C LYS A 285 25.28 25.26 18.93
N TYR A 286 25.04 24.02 18.49
CA TYR A 286 24.81 22.86 19.35
C TYR A 286 26.07 22.00 19.55
N LYS A 287 27.25 22.49 19.16
CA LYS A 287 28.53 21.84 19.43
C LYS A 287 28.69 21.44 20.90
N GLY A 288 29.12 20.19 21.13
CA GLY A 288 29.32 19.64 22.45
C GLY A 288 28.04 19.21 23.18
N LYS A 289 26.86 19.37 22.56
CA LYS A 289 25.56 18.93 23.10
C LYS A 289 25.17 17.56 22.55
N VAL A 290 24.40 16.81 23.33
CA VAL A 290 23.71 15.60 22.86
C VAL A 290 22.39 16.04 22.25
N LEU A 291 22.11 15.65 21.01
CA LEU A 291 20.89 16.08 20.31
C LEU A 291 19.90 14.92 20.19
N LEU A 292 18.65 15.18 20.55
CA LEU A 292 17.54 14.29 20.25
C LEU A 292 16.68 14.92 19.15
N VAL A 293 16.85 14.44 17.91
CA VAL A 293 16.12 14.91 16.73
C VAL A 293 14.88 14.08 16.53
N VAL A 294 13.70 14.72 16.45
CA VAL A 294 12.41 14.02 16.40
C VAL A 294 11.49 14.66 15.36
N ASN A 295 10.91 13.86 14.45
CA ASN A 295 9.78 14.34 13.64
C ASN A 295 8.48 14.26 14.46
N VAL A 296 7.74 15.36 14.59
CA VAL A 296 6.60 15.45 15.52
C VAL A 296 5.28 15.73 14.78
N SER A 297 4.18 15.48 15.47
CA SER A 297 2.82 15.73 15.00
C SER A 297 1.85 15.93 16.16
N SER A 298 0.78 16.67 15.93
CA SER A 298 -0.22 17.13 16.88
C SER A 298 -1.44 16.21 16.91
N ASN A 299 -1.83 15.65 15.77
CA ASN A 299 -3.04 14.81 15.64
C ASN A 299 -2.70 13.30 15.53
N CYS A 300 -1.59 12.88 16.11
CA CYS A 300 -1.15 11.48 16.09
C CYS A 300 -1.53 10.76 17.39
N GLY A 301 -1.90 9.48 17.29
CA GLY A 301 -2.19 8.66 18.48
C GLY A 301 -1.00 8.48 19.44
N LEU A 302 0.21 8.82 18.99
CA LEU A 302 1.45 8.78 19.80
C LEU A 302 1.76 10.11 20.49
N THR A 303 1.09 11.19 20.10
CA THR A 303 1.25 12.56 20.67
C THR A 303 1.07 12.59 22.18
N PRO A 304 0.03 11.95 22.78
CA PRO A 304 -0.20 12.02 24.23
C PRO A 304 0.87 11.34 25.09
N THR A 305 1.73 10.52 24.49
CA THR A 305 2.89 9.92 25.18
C THR A 305 4.18 10.66 24.85
N ASN A 306 4.40 10.99 23.57
CA ASN A 306 5.70 11.52 23.15
C ASN A 306 5.95 12.94 23.66
N TYR A 307 4.99 13.87 23.54
CA TYR A 307 5.22 15.24 24.01
C TYR A 307 5.50 15.31 25.52
N PRO A 308 4.69 14.68 26.40
CA PRO A 308 5.00 14.67 27.84
C PRO A 308 6.37 14.09 28.19
N GLU A 309 6.74 12.95 27.60
CA GLU A 309 8.03 12.32 27.92
C GLU A 309 9.22 13.12 27.35
N LEU A 310 9.08 13.72 26.17
CA LEU A 310 10.10 14.63 25.61
C LEU A 310 10.28 15.87 26.49
N THR A 311 9.19 16.49 26.94
CA THR A 311 9.26 17.64 27.88
C THR A 311 9.95 17.25 29.17
N ALA A 312 9.60 16.10 29.75
CA ALA A 312 10.22 15.64 31.00
C ALA A 312 11.72 15.30 30.84
N LEU A 313 12.14 14.74 29.70
CA LEU A 313 13.56 14.53 29.41
C LEU A 313 14.32 15.84 29.25
N ASP A 314 13.74 16.81 28.56
CA ASP A 314 14.31 18.15 28.39
C ASP A 314 14.46 18.84 29.76
N GLU A 315 13.41 18.89 30.58
CA GLU A 315 13.46 19.44 31.95
C GLU A 315 14.55 18.76 32.80
N LYS A 316 14.75 17.45 32.65
CA LYS A 316 15.74 16.69 33.43
C LYS A 316 17.18 16.90 32.98
N TYR A 317 17.42 17.08 31.67
CA TYR A 317 18.77 16.99 31.10
C TYR A 317 19.24 18.21 30.32
N ARG A 318 18.41 19.25 30.13
CA ARG A 318 18.80 20.45 29.37
C ARG A 318 20.06 21.09 29.94
N ASP A 319 20.14 21.24 31.26
CA ASP A 319 21.30 21.82 31.96
C ASP A 319 22.56 20.93 31.89
N GLN A 320 22.39 19.63 31.63
CA GLN A 320 23.49 18.66 31.47
C GLN A 320 23.99 18.59 30.02
N GLY A 321 23.27 19.25 29.09
CA GLY A 321 23.66 19.38 27.68
C GLY A 321 22.82 18.56 26.70
N LEU A 322 21.66 18.04 27.09
CA LEU A 322 20.67 17.53 26.14
C LEU A 322 19.98 18.70 25.43
N VAL A 323 19.77 18.57 24.12
CA VAL A 323 18.94 19.49 23.33
C VAL A 323 17.99 18.68 22.47
N ILE A 324 16.69 18.93 22.61
CA ILE A 324 15.66 18.31 21.75
C ILE A 324 15.40 19.25 20.56
N LEU A 325 15.42 18.68 19.35
CA LEU A 325 15.13 19.36 18.10
C LEU A 325 13.87 18.73 17.48
N ALA A 326 12.74 19.44 17.55
CA ALA A 326 11.44 18.96 17.12
C ALA A 326 11.07 19.50 15.73
N PHE A 327 10.73 18.60 14.81
CA PHE A 327 10.48 18.88 13.41
C PHE A 327 9.05 18.48 13.03
N PRO A 328 8.08 19.41 13.05
CA PRO A 328 6.72 19.13 12.61
C PRO A 328 6.69 18.63 11.16
N CYS A 329 5.90 17.59 10.90
CA CYS A 329 5.82 16.96 9.58
C CYS A 329 4.42 16.44 9.28
N ASN A 330 3.89 16.77 8.10
CA ASN A 330 2.53 16.38 7.69
C ASN A 330 2.46 15.17 6.75
N GLN A 331 3.58 14.48 6.51
CA GLN A 331 3.66 13.35 5.56
C GLN A 331 3.03 12.04 6.08
N PHE A 332 2.60 12.02 7.35
CA PHE A 332 2.17 10.82 8.05
C PHE A 332 0.71 10.93 8.44
N GLY A 333 -0.17 10.39 7.60
CA GLY A 333 -1.63 10.40 7.83
C GLY A 333 -2.24 11.82 7.88
N SER A 334 -1.56 12.82 7.32
CA SER A 334 -1.98 14.23 7.39
C SER A 334 -2.22 14.72 8.83
N GLN A 335 -1.44 14.22 9.79
CA GLN A 335 -1.64 14.46 11.23
C GLN A 335 -0.97 15.74 11.75
N GLU A 336 -0.38 16.56 10.88
CA GLU A 336 0.11 17.91 11.20
C GLU A 336 -0.45 18.96 10.22
N PRO A 337 -1.79 19.11 10.14
CA PRO A 337 -2.43 19.96 9.14
C PRO A 337 -2.18 21.45 9.39
N GLY A 338 -2.04 21.86 10.67
CA GLY A 338 -2.00 23.27 11.07
C GLY A 338 -0.76 24.05 10.64
N THR A 339 -0.83 25.38 10.67
CA THR A 339 0.29 26.28 10.39
C THR A 339 1.34 26.26 11.50
N ASN A 340 2.51 26.88 11.27
CA ASN A 340 3.55 26.99 12.30
C ASN A 340 3.01 27.65 13.58
N GLU A 341 2.14 28.66 13.45
CA GLU A 341 1.51 29.36 14.58
C GLU A 341 0.56 28.45 15.36
N GLU A 342 -0.27 27.67 14.66
CA GLU A 342 -1.19 26.71 15.28
C GLU A 342 -0.42 25.59 16.00
N ILE A 343 0.72 25.17 15.45
CA ILE A 343 1.61 24.18 16.08
C ILE A 343 2.19 24.75 17.37
N VAL A 344 2.71 25.98 17.35
CA VAL A 344 3.23 26.66 18.56
C VAL A 344 2.15 26.77 19.62
N GLU A 345 0.91 27.12 19.25
CA GLU A 345 -0.20 27.17 20.19
C GLU A 345 -0.52 25.78 20.77
N PHE A 346 -0.59 24.77 19.92
CA PHE A 346 -0.87 23.40 20.31
C PHE A 346 0.12 22.88 21.36
N VAL A 347 1.43 23.09 21.15
CA VAL A 347 2.46 22.49 22.02
C VAL A 347 2.56 23.13 23.41
N LYS A 348 1.96 24.31 23.62
CA LYS A 348 1.89 24.97 24.95
C LYS A 348 1.21 24.09 26.00
N GLN A 349 0.21 23.30 25.61
CA GLN A 349 -0.47 22.40 26.54
C GLN A 349 0.45 21.34 27.17
N TYR A 350 1.58 21.05 26.52
CA TYR A 350 2.59 20.10 26.97
C TYR A 350 3.81 20.78 27.61
N ASN A 351 3.79 22.10 27.80
CA ASN A 351 4.92 22.90 28.26
C ASN A 351 6.22 22.60 27.45
N ALA A 352 6.09 22.32 26.15
CA ALA A 352 7.23 21.98 25.32
C ALA A 352 8.04 23.24 24.99
N GLN A 353 9.18 23.43 25.65
CA GLN A 353 10.03 24.62 25.55
C GLN A 353 11.32 24.40 24.74
N TYR A 354 11.54 23.20 24.22
CA TYR A 354 12.68 22.89 23.36
C TYR A 354 12.52 23.46 21.94
N GLN A 355 13.55 23.33 21.10
CA GLN A 355 13.60 23.96 19.78
C GLN A 355 12.61 23.29 18.82
N PHE A 356 11.70 24.08 18.25
CA PHE A 356 10.86 23.68 17.11
C PHE A 356 11.36 24.33 15.81
N PHE A 357 11.20 23.59 14.71
CA PHE A 357 11.47 24.03 13.35
C PHE A 357 10.19 24.22 12.56
N GLU A 358 10.26 24.87 11.41
CA GLU A 358 9.11 24.98 10.52
C GLU A 358 8.60 23.61 10.09
N LYS A 359 7.30 23.51 9.80
CA LYS A 359 6.73 22.29 9.23
C LYS A 359 7.28 22.05 7.82
N ALA A 360 7.93 20.90 7.62
CA ALA A 360 8.45 20.50 6.31
C ALA A 360 8.61 18.98 6.18
N ASP A 361 8.95 18.53 4.98
CA ASP A 361 9.10 17.12 4.66
C ASP A 361 10.39 16.53 5.25
N VAL A 362 10.31 15.26 5.65
CA VAL A 362 11.42 14.44 6.15
C VAL A 362 11.74 13.26 5.24
N ASN A 363 10.87 12.97 4.27
CA ASN A 363 11.05 11.95 3.24
C ASN A 363 10.91 12.54 1.83
N GLY A 364 11.59 11.92 0.87
CA GLY A 364 11.50 12.26 -0.54
C GLY A 364 12.42 13.43 -0.95
N PRO A 365 12.29 13.93 -2.18
CA PRO A 365 13.23 14.88 -2.78
C PRO A 365 13.17 16.27 -2.15
N HIS A 366 12.12 16.56 -1.37
CA HIS A 366 12.02 17.77 -0.57
C HIS A 366 12.30 17.53 0.92
N ALA A 367 12.83 16.36 1.27
CA ALA A 367 13.26 16.08 2.63
C ALA A 367 14.31 17.10 3.05
N ARG A 368 14.11 17.68 4.23
CA ARG A 368 15.10 18.61 4.80
C ARG A 368 16.48 17.92 4.97
N PRO A 369 17.59 18.66 4.78
CA PRO A 369 18.94 18.10 4.82
C PRO A 369 19.26 17.30 6.08
N VAL A 370 18.76 17.73 7.25
CA VAL A 370 18.97 17.02 8.53
C VAL A 370 18.43 15.60 8.52
N PHE A 371 17.21 15.37 8.01
CA PHE A 371 16.68 14.01 7.94
C PHE A 371 17.30 13.22 6.80
N ALA A 372 17.64 13.84 5.67
CA ALA A 372 18.40 13.17 4.63
C ALA A 372 19.73 12.61 5.19
N TYR A 373 20.49 13.43 5.93
CA TYR A 373 21.73 13.04 6.58
C TYR A 373 21.52 11.92 7.63
N LEU A 374 20.57 12.10 8.55
CA LEU A 374 20.31 11.14 9.62
C LEU A 374 19.86 9.78 9.09
N LYS A 375 18.97 9.76 8.09
CA LYS A 375 18.50 8.52 7.46
C LYS A 375 19.62 7.81 6.68
N ALA A 376 20.53 8.56 6.04
CA ALA A 376 21.67 7.99 5.33
C ALA A 376 22.70 7.35 6.28
N LYS A 377 22.98 7.98 7.44
CA LYS A 377 23.93 7.44 8.44
C LYS A 377 23.33 6.34 9.32
N LEU A 378 22.02 6.39 9.58
CA LEU A 378 21.28 5.44 10.42
C LEU A 378 20.07 4.87 9.65
N PRO A 379 20.30 3.95 8.69
CA PRO A 379 19.24 3.28 7.97
C PRO A 379 18.31 2.52 8.92
N GLY A 380 17.03 2.42 8.57
CA GLY A 380 16.09 1.53 9.24
C GLY A 380 16.16 0.10 8.68
N THR A 381 15.44 -0.83 9.31
CA THR A 381 15.43 -2.26 8.93
C THR A 381 14.99 -2.53 7.49
N PHE A 382 14.19 -1.64 6.89
CA PHE A 382 13.67 -1.77 5.52
C PHE A 382 14.07 -0.57 4.64
N GLY A 383 15.26 -0.01 4.90
CA GLY A 383 15.80 1.15 4.21
C GLY A 383 15.67 2.44 5.00
N ASN A 384 15.91 3.56 4.30
CA ASN A 384 16.16 4.86 4.93
C ASN A 384 14.88 5.59 5.34
N TYR A 385 13.73 5.24 4.75
CA TYR A 385 12.43 5.90 4.94
C TYR A 385 12.02 6.05 6.41
N ILE A 386 11.52 7.23 6.79
CA ILE A 386 10.84 7.44 8.07
C ILE A 386 9.41 6.93 7.94
N LYS A 387 9.05 5.90 8.72
CA LYS A 387 7.77 5.20 8.57
C LYS A 387 6.57 5.94 9.17
N TRP A 388 6.79 6.78 10.19
CA TRP A 388 5.70 7.45 10.90
C TRP A 388 6.18 8.66 11.69
N ASN A 389 5.22 9.38 12.27
CA ASN A 389 5.43 10.39 13.31
C ASN A 389 6.24 9.81 14.49
N PHE A 390 7.06 10.67 15.11
CA PHE A 390 7.89 10.37 16.27
C PHE A 390 8.96 9.31 16.02
N THR A 391 9.58 9.27 14.84
CA THR A 391 10.91 8.64 14.72
C THR A 391 11.94 9.55 15.39
N LYS A 392 12.86 8.96 16.17
CA LYS A 392 13.89 9.72 16.88
C LYS A 392 15.28 9.34 16.43
N PHE A 393 16.18 10.31 16.44
CA PHE A 393 17.61 10.10 16.24
C PHE A 393 18.36 10.75 17.40
N LEU A 394 19.23 9.99 18.02
CA LEU A 394 20.16 10.48 19.03
C LEU A 394 21.50 10.76 18.36
N VAL A 395 22.05 11.92 18.62
CA VAL A 395 23.32 12.42 18.08
C VAL A 395 24.26 12.75 19.24
N ASP A 396 25.52 12.35 19.12
CA ASP A 396 26.52 12.54 20.16
C ASP A 396 27.03 13.98 20.26
N ARG A 397 27.93 14.23 21.23
CA ARG A 397 28.56 15.55 21.46
C ARG A 397 29.48 16.02 20.33
N ASN A 398 29.84 15.15 19.39
CA ASN A 398 30.63 15.47 18.19
C ASN A 398 29.74 15.76 16.97
N GLY A 399 28.41 15.68 17.14
CA GLY A 399 27.44 15.87 16.08
C GLY A 399 27.33 14.66 15.14
N VAL A 400 27.80 13.49 15.59
CA VAL A 400 27.73 12.24 14.84
C VAL A 400 26.47 11.44 15.24
N PRO A 401 25.66 10.97 14.28
CA PRO A 401 24.49 10.16 14.58
C PRO A 401 24.87 8.87 15.33
N TYR A 402 24.25 8.66 16.49
CA TYR A 402 24.53 7.53 17.38
C TYR A 402 23.52 6.40 17.22
N LYS A 403 22.21 6.70 17.30
CA LYS A 403 21.16 5.67 17.26
C LYS A 403 19.83 6.21 16.76
N ARG A 404 19.07 5.36 16.05
CA ARG A 404 17.71 5.63 15.57
C ARG A 404 16.71 4.81 16.37
N PHE A 405 15.58 5.41 16.73
CA PHE A 405 14.49 4.77 17.46
C PHE A 405 13.19 4.85 16.66
N ALA A 406 12.46 3.74 16.66
CA ALA A 406 11.19 3.59 15.96
C ALA A 406 10.08 4.45 16.60
N PRO A 407 9.01 4.78 15.85
CA PRO A 407 7.85 5.53 16.34
C PRO A 407 7.29 5.06 17.70
N LEU A 408 7.18 3.74 17.88
CA LEU A 408 6.60 3.11 19.07
C LEU A 408 7.57 3.03 20.26
N GLU A 409 8.87 3.28 20.05
CA GLU A 409 9.83 3.39 21.16
C GLU A 409 9.59 4.72 21.87
N LYS A 410 9.21 4.62 23.15
CA LYS A 410 8.87 5.77 23.99
C LYS A 410 10.13 6.54 24.39
N PRO A 411 10.10 7.87 24.50
CA PRO A 411 11.29 8.65 24.88
C PRO A 411 12.01 8.14 26.14
N PHE A 412 11.27 7.75 27.18
CA PHE A 412 11.90 7.21 28.40
C PHE A 412 12.52 5.82 28.24
N SER A 413 12.11 5.01 27.25
CA SER A 413 12.67 3.66 27.10
C SER A 413 14.14 3.66 26.64
N PHE A 414 14.66 4.80 26.20
CA PHE A 414 16.07 4.97 25.81
C PHE A 414 16.81 6.04 26.62
N GLU A 415 16.31 6.40 27.81
CA GLU A 415 16.94 7.37 28.71
C GLU A 415 18.40 6.99 29.06
N ASP A 416 18.69 5.70 29.24
CA ASP A 416 20.06 5.21 29.52
C ASP A 416 21.05 5.53 28.40
N GLU A 417 20.59 5.58 27.14
CA GLU A 417 21.43 5.96 26.00
C GLU A 417 21.74 7.47 26.02
N ILE A 418 20.79 8.30 26.45
CA ILE A 418 20.98 9.74 26.65
C ILE A 418 22.01 9.95 27.77
N GLN A 419 21.83 9.31 28.93
CA GLN A 419 22.74 9.42 30.06
C GLN A 419 24.16 8.99 29.70
N ARG A 420 24.29 7.90 28.94
CA ARG A 420 25.58 7.43 28.42
C ARG A 420 26.29 8.53 27.65
N LEU A 421 25.63 9.16 26.68
CA LEU A 421 26.25 10.23 25.89
C LEU A 421 26.51 11.49 26.72
N LEU A 422 25.63 11.84 27.65
CA LEU A 422 25.83 12.98 28.54
C LEU A 422 27.04 12.79 29.48
N SER A 423 27.35 11.55 29.88
CA SER A 423 28.52 11.22 30.70
C SER A 423 29.85 11.33 29.96
N THR A 424 29.84 11.40 28.62
CA THR A 424 31.06 11.63 27.83
C THR A 424 31.48 13.09 27.91
N SER A 425 32.80 13.35 27.94
CA SER A 425 33.32 14.72 27.92
C SER A 425 32.96 15.40 26.60
N ALA A 426 32.55 16.67 26.66
CA ALA A 426 32.43 17.47 25.46
C ALA A 426 33.83 17.62 24.79
N PRO A 427 33.90 17.55 23.44
CA PRO A 427 35.14 17.70 22.70
C PRO A 427 35.77 19.09 22.81
#